data_AF-A0A6N7IZB1-F1
#
_entry.id   AF-A0A6N7IZB1-F1
#
_cell.length_a   1.000
_cell.length_b   1.000
_cell.length_c   1.000
_cell.angle_alpha   90.00
_cell.angle_beta   90.00
_cell.angle_gamma   90.00
#
_symmetry.space_group_name_H-M   'P 1'
#
loop_
_entity.id
_entity.type
_entity.pdbx_description
1 polymer ?
#
loop_
_entity_poly.entity_id
_entity_poly.type
_entity_poly.pdbx_seq_one_letter_code
_entity_poly.pdbx_strand_id
1 'polypeptide(L)'
;MTKSILLCGVGGQGTVKASRIIALSGMEAGLYARTAETIGMAQRGGSVVSHVRISDSPIASPMIPKHTADVLIAFEPGEAVRCIDYLKDDGVVIVNNKAVKPVTASLSGSDYDGSDAIKYLQDNFSHVSLIDGDLICEKCGSDKVLNIALLAGAAASGELGITVEGLKCAIRKQLPEKTHEMNFKAVDYVNGLLKQEA
;
A
#
# COMPACT_ATOMS: atom_id res chain seq x y z
N MET A 1 3.30 15.24 15.36
CA MET A 1 2.94 14.76 14.02
C MET A 1 2.27 13.40 14.13
N THR A 2 1.12 13.23 13.48
CA THR A 2 0.46 11.95 13.26
C THR A 2 0.33 11.71 11.77
N LYS A 3 0.61 10.49 11.30
CA LYS A 3 0.32 10.04 9.94
C LYS A 3 -0.68 8.89 9.97
N SER A 4 -1.68 8.96 9.10
CA SER A 4 -2.75 7.97 8.96
C SER A 4 -2.66 7.33 7.58
N ILE A 5 -2.37 6.03 7.54
CA ILE A 5 -2.11 5.27 6.32
C ILE A 5 -3.17 4.18 6.21
N LEU A 6 -3.95 4.21 5.13
CA LEU A 6 -4.88 3.15 4.80
C LEU A 6 -4.27 2.24 3.74
N LEU A 7 -4.30 0.93 3.97
CA LEU A 7 -3.94 -0.05 2.96
C LEU A 7 -5.19 -0.84 2.58
N CYS A 8 -5.43 -1.04 1.30
CA CYS A 8 -6.57 -1.82 0.80
C CYS A 8 -6.15 -2.77 -0.32
N GLY A 9 -6.87 -3.87 -0.48
CA GLY A 9 -6.57 -4.88 -1.48
C GLY A 9 -7.40 -6.12 -1.30
N VAL A 10 -7.03 -7.17 -2.02
CA VAL A 10 -7.66 -8.49 -1.91
C VAL A 10 -6.78 -9.48 -1.17
N GLY A 11 -7.42 -10.46 -0.53
CA GLY A 11 -6.76 -11.51 0.25
C GLY A 11 -5.69 -12.24 -0.57
N GLY A 12 -4.46 -12.27 -0.04
CA GLY A 12 -3.30 -12.91 -0.67
C GLY A 12 -2.20 -11.94 -1.13
N GLN A 13 -2.48 -10.63 -1.22
CA GLN A 13 -1.52 -9.65 -1.74
C GLN A 13 -0.51 -9.11 -0.70
N GLY A 14 -0.66 -9.48 0.58
CA GLY A 14 0.27 -9.09 1.64
C GLY A 14 -0.03 -7.75 2.32
N THR A 15 -1.25 -7.22 2.20
CA THR A 15 -1.72 -5.96 2.83
C THR A 15 -1.46 -5.91 4.35
N VAL A 16 -1.77 -6.99 5.09
CA VAL A 16 -1.51 -7.09 6.54
C VAL A 16 -0.01 -7.14 6.86
N LYS A 17 0.80 -7.74 5.98
CA LYS A 17 2.25 -7.75 6.18
C LYS A 17 2.83 -6.35 5.95
N ALA A 18 2.34 -5.65 4.94
CA ALA A 18 2.75 -4.28 4.66
C ALA A 18 2.40 -3.32 5.80
N SER A 19 1.19 -3.43 6.37
CA SER A 19 0.77 -2.60 7.51
C SER A 19 1.69 -2.76 8.72
N ARG A 20 2.08 -4.01 9.02
CA ARG A 20 3.03 -4.32 10.10
C ARG A 20 4.41 -3.71 9.83
N ILE A 21 4.91 -3.80 8.60
CA ILE A 21 6.22 -3.22 8.23
C ILE A 21 6.21 -1.70 8.46
N ILE A 22 5.15 -0.99 8.07
CA ILE A 22 5.03 0.46 8.34
C ILE A 22 5.05 0.72 9.85
N ALA A 23 4.19 0.04 10.61
CA ALA A 23 4.08 0.23 12.06
C ALA A 23 5.42 0.00 12.77
N LEU A 24 6.12 -1.08 12.40
CA LEU A 24 7.44 -1.41 12.94
C LEU A 24 8.50 -0.38 12.55
N SER A 25 8.50 0.09 11.30
CA SER A 25 9.39 1.17 10.88
C SER A 25 9.15 2.45 11.69
N GLY A 26 7.89 2.77 12.02
CA GLY A 26 7.55 3.89 12.90
C GLY A 26 8.05 3.69 14.32
N MET A 27 7.84 2.51 14.91
CA MET A 27 8.31 2.18 16.26
C MET A 27 9.83 2.23 16.39
N GLU A 28 10.56 1.78 15.36
CA GLU A 28 12.02 1.87 15.28
C GLU A 28 12.52 3.31 15.17
N ALA A 29 11.70 4.22 14.62
CA ALA A 29 11.95 5.65 14.63
C ALA A 29 11.53 6.35 15.94
N GLY A 30 11.15 5.58 16.98
CA GLY A 30 10.73 6.11 18.28
C GLY A 30 9.28 6.64 18.31
N LEU A 31 8.47 6.34 17.29
CA LEU A 31 7.07 6.76 17.21
C LEU A 31 6.14 5.72 17.84
N TYR A 32 4.99 6.18 18.32
CA TYR A 32 3.86 5.32 18.63
C TYR A 32 3.26 4.78 17.33
N ALA A 33 2.92 3.49 17.29
CA ALA A 33 2.21 2.89 16.17
C ALA A 33 1.00 2.09 16.65
N ARG A 34 -0.11 2.17 15.91
CA ARG A 34 -1.31 1.35 16.12
C ARG A 34 -1.80 0.86 14.77
N THR A 35 -2.21 -0.40 14.71
CA THR A 35 -2.85 -0.98 13.52
C THR A 35 -4.20 -1.58 13.86
N ALA A 36 -5.08 -1.64 12.88
CA ALA A 36 -6.31 -2.42 12.91
C ALA A 36 -6.61 -2.94 11.51
N GLU A 37 -6.94 -4.22 11.39
CA GLU A 37 -7.21 -4.85 10.11
C GLU A 37 -8.62 -5.41 10.05
N THR A 38 -9.31 -5.14 8.95
CA THR A 38 -10.55 -5.80 8.58
C THR A 38 -10.25 -6.77 7.44
N ILE A 39 -10.45 -8.06 7.70
CA ILE A 39 -10.21 -9.12 6.72
C ILE A 39 -11.57 -9.75 6.42
N GLY A 40 -11.99 -9.71 5.16
CA GLY A 40 -13.20 -10.41 4.73
C GLY A 40 -13.13 -11.91 5.06
N MET A 41 -14.29 -12.52 5.32
CA MET A 41 -14.37 -13.95 5.67
C MET A 41 -13.83 -14.87 4.57
N ALA A 42 -13.79 -14.40 3.31
CA ALA A 42 -13.13 -15.08 2.22
C ALA A 42 -11.60 -14.88 2.29
N GLN A 43 -10.88 -15.92 2.71
CA GLN A 43 -9.41 -15.91 2.85
C GLN A 43 -8.65 -15.61 1.54
N ARG A 44 -9.29 -15.76 0.37
CA ARG A 44 -8.77 -15.38 -0.95
C ARG A 44 -9.85 -14.65 -1.74
N GLY A 45 -9.48 -13.55 -2.40
CA GLY A 45 -10.41 -12.73 -3.20
C GLY A 45 -11.39 -11.88 -2.40
N GLY A 46 -11.46 -12.03 -1.07
CA GLY A 46 -12.17 -11.11 -0.19
C GLY A 46 -11.37 -9.83 0.03
N SER A 47 -12.06 -8.72 0.32
CA SER A 47 -11.35 -7.48 0.59
C SER A 47 -10.65 -7.48 1.93
N VAL A 48 -9.55 -6.74 1.96
CA VAL A 48 -8.70 -6.54 3.12
C VAL A 48 -8.42 -5.06 3.24
N VAL A 49 -8.69 -4.50 4.41
CA VAL A 49 -8.38 -3.11 4.74
C VAL A 49 -7.55 -3.08 6.02
N SER A 50 -6.41 -2.42 5.98
CA SER A 50 -5.55 -2.21 7.15
C SER A 50 -5.42 -0.72 7.43
N HIS A 51 -5.76 -0.31 8.64
CA HIS A 51 -5.48 1.01 9.18
C HIS A 51 -4.13 0.98 9.89
N VAL A 52 -3.28 1.95 9.59
CA VAL A 52 -2.02 2.18 10.31
C VAL A 52 -1.95 3.63 10.71
N ARG A 53 -1.69 3.88 11.99
CA ARG A 53 -1.42 5.21 12.51
C ARG A 53 -0.05 5.22 13.16
N ILE A 54 0.78 6.19 12.79
CA ILE A 54 2.06 6.47 13.45
C ILE A 54 2.06 7.90 13.99
N SER A 55 2.63 8.12 15.17
CA SER A 55 2.61 9.44 15.81
C SER A 55 3.75 9.62 16.80
N ASP A 56 4.21 10.85 16.99
CA ASP A 56 5.12 11.25 18.08
C ASP A 56 4.44 11.33 19.46
N SER A 57 3.13 11.15 19.53
CA SER A 57 2.32 11.14 20.77
C SER A 57 1.46 9.88 20.87
N PRO A 58 1.03 9.46 22.08
CA PRO A 58 0.18 8.30 22.25
C PRO A 58 -1.08 8.29 21.37
N ILE A 59 -1.36 7.16 20.72
CA ILE A 59 -2.51 7.00 19.82
C ILE A 59 -3.68 6.36 20.58
N ALA A 60 -4.81 7.06 20.65
CA ALA A 60 -6.02 6.59 21.33
C ALA A 60 -6.80 5.51 20.57
N SER A 61 -6.82 5.58 19.23
CA SER A 61 -7.55 4.63 18.38
C SER A 61 -6.80 4.36 17.06
N PRO A 62 -6.74 3.08 16.61
CA PRO A 62 -6.16 2.73 15.31
C PRO A 62 -7.06 3.12 14.12
N MET A 63 -8.37 3.26 14.34
CA MET A 63 -9.32 3.51 13.25
C MET A 63 -9.10 4.89 12.64
N ILE A 64 -8.99 4.95 11.32
CA ILE A 64 -8.83 6.19 10.57
C ILE A 64 -10.23 6.70 10.21
N PRO A 65 -10.63 7.92 10.61
CA PRO A 65 -11.88 8.53 10.16
C PRO A 65 -11.92 8.76 8.66
N LYS A 66 -13.12 8.87 8.08
CA LYS A 66 -13.27 9.31 6.69
C LYS A 66 -12.63 10.68 6.47
N HIS A 67 -12.09 10.91 5.27
CA HIS A 67 -11.43 12.15 4.85
C HIS A 67 -10.23 12.58 5.70
N THR A 68 -9.51 11.63 6.32
CA THR A 68 -8.36 11.94 7.20
C THR A 68 -7.12 11.08 6.97
N ALA A 69 -7.15 10.11 6.05
CA ALA A 69 -5.97 9.36 5.68
C ALA A 69 -5.03 10.24 4.86
N ASP A 70 -3.75 10.28 5.25
CA ASP A 70 -2.69 10.98 4.51
C ASP A 70 -2.30 10.20 3.25
N VAL A 71 -2.32 8.86 3.35
CA VAL A 71 -1.89 7.97 2.26
C VAL A 71 -2.88 6.80 2.14
N LEU A 72 -3.29 6.52 0.90
CA LEU A 72 -4.00 5.31 0.50
C LEU A 72 -3.07 4.42 -0.34
N ILE A 73 -2.71 3.25 0.18
CA ILE A 73 -1.93 2.24 -0.54
C ILE A 73 -2.87 1.13 -1.01
N ALA A 74 -3.17 1.10 -2.29
CA ALA A 74 -4.08 0.15 -2.89
C ALA A 74 -3.34 -0.91 -3.70
N PHE A 75 -3.57 -2.17 -3.35
CA PHE A 75 -3.02 -3.32 -4.07
C PHE A 75 -3.89 -3.73 -5.28
N GLU A 76 -5.06 -3.12 -5.41
CA GLU A 76 -6.07 -3.42 -6.41
C GLU A 76 -6.88 -2.13 -6.69
N PRO A 77 -7.07 -1.72 -7.96
CA PRO A 77 -7.73 -0.44 -8.29
C PRO A 77 -9.15 -0.26 -7.76
N GLY A 78 -10.00 -1.27 -7.85
CA GLY A 78 -11.39 -1.22 -7.37
C GLY A 78 -11.47 -1.10 -5.85
N GLU A 79 -10.54 -1.76 -5.14
CA GLU A 79 -10.37 -1.58 -3.69
C GLU A 79 -9.96 -0.15 -3.33
N ALA A 80 -9.12 0.49 -4.16
CA ALA A 80 -8.76 1.89 -4.00
C ALA A 80 -10.02 2.78 -4.03
N VAL A 81 -10.86 2.62 -5.06
CA VAL A 81 -12.10 3.37 -5.23
C VAL A 81 -13.06 3.10 -4.07
N ARG A 82 -13.19 1.85 -3.62
CA ARG A 82 -14.07 1.53 -2.48
C ARG A 82 -13.62 2.18 -1.18
N CYS A 83 -12.31 2.38 -1.01
CA CYS A 83 -11.71 2.97 0.18
C CYS A 83 -11.41 4.47 0.05
N ILE A 84 -11.75 5.10 -1.08
CA ILE A 84 -11.32 6.46 -1.38
C ILE A 84 -11.87 7.51 -0.42
N ASP A 85 -13.07 7.28 0.13
CA ASP A 85 -13.72 8.13 1.15
C ASP A 85 -12.87 8.36 2.42
N TYR A 86 -11.85 7.52 2.66
CA TYR A 86 -10.95 7.72 3.79
C TYR A 86 -9.86 8.75 3.52
N LEU A 87 -9.49 8.96 2.27
CA LEU A 87 -8.42 9.86 1.87
C LEU A 87 -8.85 11.32 2.09
N LYS A 88 -7.96 12.11 2.69
CA LYS A 88 -8.12 13.57 2.77
C LYS A 88 -7.95 14.22 1.38
N ASP A 89 -8.39 15.46 1.23
CA ASP A 89 -8.39 16.17 -0.07
C ASP A 89 -6.99 16.29 -0.71
N ASP A 90 -5.95 16.50 0.09
CA ASP A 90 -4.54 16.58 -0.32
C ASP A 90 -3.78 15.26 -0.11
N GLY A 91 -4.48 14.15 0.08
CA GLY A 91 -3.89 12.85 0.35
C GLY A 91 -3.26 12.22 -0.90
N VAL A 92 -2.32 11.28 -0.67
CA VAL A 92 -1.61 10.58 -1.74
C VAL A 92 -2.21 9.19 -1.96
N VAL A 93 -2.47 8.84 -3.21
CA VAL A 93 -2.86 7.48 -3.64
C VAL A 93 -1.67 6.80 -4.28
N ILE A 94 -1.28 5.64 -3.74
CA ILE A 94 -0.33 4.72 -4.36
C ILE A 94 -1.12 3.47 -4.76
N VAL A 95 -1.28 3.22 -6.05
CA VAL A 95 -2.14 2.13 -6.53
C VAL A 95 -1.39 1.22 -7.50
N ASN A 96 -1.50 -0.09 -7.26
CA ASN A 96 -1.07 -1.10 -8.23
C ASN A 96 -2.01 -1.08 -9.44
N ASN A 97 -1.45 -0.98 -10.65
CA ASN A 97 -2.24 -0.92 -11.88
C ASN A 97 -2.89 -2.27 -12.27
N LYS A 98 -2.50 -3.38 -11.66
CA LYS A 98 -3.08 -4.69 -11.92
C LYS A 98 -4.36 -4.93 -11.12
N ALA A 99 -5.45 -5.15 -11.84
CA ALA A 99 -6.70 -5.61 -11.27
C ALA A 99 -6.67 -7.11 -10.92
N VAL A 100 -7.31 -7.45 -9.81
CA VAL A 100 -7.61 -8.84 -9.47
C VAL A 100 -9.10 -9.04 -9.65
N LYS A 101 -9.49 -9.85 -10.65
CA LYS A 101 -10.90 -10.12 -10.93
C LYS A 101 -11.58 -10.74 -9.71
N PRO A 102 -12.65 -10.13 -9.18
CA PRO A 102 -13.46 -10.76 -8.15
C PRO A 102 -14.02 -12.11 -8.62
N VAL A 103 -14.27 -13.02 -7.69
CA VAL A 103 -14.87 -14.32 -8.00
C VAL A 103 -16.25 -14.14 -8.65
N THR A 104 -17.04 -13.18 -8.17
CA THR A 104 -18.35 -12.83 -8.73
C THR A 104 -18.26 -12.37 -10.19
N ALA A 105 -17.30 -11.49 -10.50
CA ALA A 105 -16.99 -10.99 -11.84
C ALA A 105 -16.56 -12.13 -12.79
N SER A 106 -15.78 -13.08 -12.28
CA SER A 106 -15.29 -14.24 -13.03
C SER A 106 -16.43 -15.20 -13.39
N LEU A 107 -17.45 -15.28 -12.54
CA LEU A 107 -18.65 -16.10 -12.73
C LEU A 107 -19.71 -15.41 -13.61
N SER A 108 -19.78 -14.08 -13.61
CA SER A 108 -20.74 -13.30 -14.40
C SER A 108 -20.24 -12.90 -15.80
N GLY A 109 -18.96 -13.15 -16.11
CA GLY A 109 -18.37 -12.79 -17.40
C GLY A 109 -18.11 -11.29 -17.56
N SER A 110 -17.96 -10.54 -16.46
CA SER A 110 -17.67 -9.10 -16.53
C SER A 110 -16.23 -8.82 -16.95
N ASP A 111 -16.02 -7.80 -17.77
CA ASP A 111 -14.72 -7.36 -18.28
C ASP A 111 -13.93 -6.46 -17.29
N TYR A 112 -14.09 -6.68 -15.98
CA TYR A 112 -13.37 -5.88 -14.99
C TYR A 112 -11.85 -6.05 -15.14
N ASP A 113 -11.17 -4.97 -15.51
CA ASP A 113 -9.72 -4.88 -15.66
C ASP A 113 -9.08 -3.73 -14.84
N GLY A 114 -9.91 -3.01 -14.07
CA GLY A 114 -9.49 -1.89 -13.22
C GLY A 114 -9.26 -0.56 -13.95
N SER A 115 -9.37 -0.52 -15.28
CA SER A 115 -9.10 0.70 -16.07
C SER A 115 -10.00 1.88 -15.69
N ASP A 116 -11.30 1.63 -15.53
CA ASP A 116 -12.27 2.64 -15.09
C ASP A 116 -11.95 3.17 -13.68
N ALA A 117 -11.48 2.30 -12.79
CA ALA A 117 -11.09 2.67 -11.43
C ALA A 117 -9.83 3.55 -11.43
N ILE A 118 -8.82 3.16 -12.22
CA ILE A 118 -7.59 3.96 -12.39
C ILE A 118 -7.93 5.34 -12.96
N LYS A 119 -8.74 5.38 -14.03
CA LYS A 119 -9.18 6.63 -14.64
C LYS A 119 -9.91 7.52 -13.65
N TYR A 120 -10.86 6.97 -12.89
CA TYR A 120 -11.55 7.71 -11.83
C TYR A 120 -10.57 8.33 -10.83
N LEU A 121 -9.55 7.58 -10.38
CA LEU A 121 -8.56 8.10 -9.44
C LEU A 121 -7.77 9.27 -10.06
N GLN A 122 -7.28 9.11 -11.29
CA GLN A 122 -6.50 10.15 -11.98
C GLN A 122 -7.31 11.40 -12.30
N ASP A 123 -8.59 11.25 -12.65
CA ASP A 123 -9.47 12.37 -13.00
C ASP A 123 -9.91 13.18 -11.77
N ASN A 124 -9.93 12.57 -10.57
CA ASN A 124 -10.50 13.18 -9.36
C ASN A 124 -9.47 13.53 -8.27
N PHE A 125 -8.23 13.03 -8.36
CA PHE A 125 -7.21 13.24 -7.32
C PHE A 125 -5.88 13.72 -7.92
N SER A 126 -5.30 14.74 -7.30
CA SER A 126 -4.07 15.38 -7.79
C SER A 126 -2.80 14.55 -7.55
N HIS A 127 -2.80 13.66 -6.55
CA HIS A 127 -1.61 12.94 -6.11
C HIS A 127 -1.80 11.43 -6.23
N VAL A 128 -1.76 10.92 -7.46
CA VAL A 128 -1.91 9.49 -7.77
C VAL A 128 -0.63 8.96 -8.40
N SER A 129 0.02 8.00 -7.75
CA SER A 129 1.15 7.25 -8.30
C SER A 129 0.69 5.85 -8.70
N LEU A 130 0.76 5.56 -10.00
CA LEU A 130 0.52 4.22 -10.52
C LEU A 130 1.81 3.41 -10.42
N ILE A 131 1.70 2.22 -9.84
CA ILE A 131 2.80 1.28 -9.72
C ILE A 131 2.49 0.06 -10.58
N ASP A 132 3.37 -0.23 -11.54
CA ASP A 132 3.26 -1.45 -12.35
C ASP A 132 3.78 -2.66 -11.57
N GLY A 133 2.88 -3.29 -10.83
CA GLY A 133 3.21 -4.43 -9.98
C GLY A 133 3.79 -5.61 -10.76
N ASP A 134 3.27 -5.89 -11.95
CA ASP A 134 3.71 -7.04 -12.77
C ASP A 134 5.12 -6.83 -13.31
N LEU A 135 5.40 -5.64 -13.85
CA LEU A 135 6.73 -5.28 -14.31
C LEU A 135 7.75 -5.38 -13.15
N ILE A 136 7.41 -4.88 -11.98
CA ILE A 136 8.31 -4.91 -10.82
C ILE A 136 8.55 -6.35 -10.34
N CYS A 137 7.48 -7.16 -10.28
CA CYS A 137 7.59 -8.57 -9.88
C CYS A 137 8.42 -9.37 -10.88
N GLU A 138 8.28 -9.12 -12.18
CA GLU A 138 9.11 -9.72 -13.23
C GLU A 138 10.58 -9.32 -13.05
N LYS A 139 10.88 -8.03 -12.90
CA LYS A 139 12.26 -7.53 -12.71
C LYS A 139 12.91 -8.07 -11.43
N CYS A 140 12.12 -8.30 -10.39
CA CYS A 140 12.60 -8.83 -9.11
C CYS A 140 12.55 -10.36 -9.00
N GLY A 141 11.92 -11.04 -9.97
CA GLY A 141 11.80 -12.50 -10.03
C GLY A 141 10.84 -13.11 -9.00
N SER A 142 9.95 -12.34 -8.40
CA SER A 142 8.97 -12.87 -7.44
C SER A 142 7.77 -11.96 -7.19
N ASP A 143 6.56 -12.50 -7.30
CA ASP A 143 5.30 -11.81 -6.94
C ASP A 143 5.22 -11.38 -5.46
N LYS A 144 6.07 -11.98 -4.61
CA LYS A 144 6.12 -11.69 -3.18
C LYS A 144 6.65 -10.30 -2.86
N VAL A 145 7.26 -9.61 -3.83
CA VAL A 145 7.79 -8.25 -3.63
C VAL A 145 6.74 -7.16 -3.82
N LEU A 146 5.55 -7.48 -4.35
CA LEU A 146 4.50 -6.49 -4.65
C LEU A 146 4.21 -5.57 -3.47
N ASN A 147 4.10 -6.15 -2.26
CA ASN A 147 3.81 -5.38 -1.07
C ASN A 147 4.94 -4.41 -0.70
N ILE A 148 6.20 -4.79 -0.92
CA ILE A 148 7.36 -3.92 -0.71
C ILE A 148 7.45 -2.86 -1.79
N ALA A 149 7.13 -3.18 -3.04
CA ALA A 149 7.10 -2.23 -4.16
C ALA A 149 6.13 -1.08 -3.89
N LEU A 150 4.91 -1.38 -3.44
CA LEU A 150 3.92 -0.36 -3.08
C LEU A 150 4.34 0.46 -1.85
N LEU A 151 4.95 -0.18 -0.85
CA LEU A 151 5.51 0.55 0.29
C LEU A 151 6.66 1.48 -0.11
N ALA A 152 7.49 1.08 -1.08
CA ALA A 152 8.56 1.90 -1.61
C ALA A 152 8.01 3.13 -2.34
N GLY A 153 6.93 2.96 -3.13
CA GLY A 153 6.25 4.07 -3.77
C GLY A 153 5.67 5.06 -2.78
N ALA A 154 5.03 4.56 -1.72
CA ALA A 154 4.52 5.39 -0.64
C ALA A 154 5.64 6.08 0.18
N ALA A 155 6.76 5.40 0.43
CA ALA A 155 7.89 6.01 1.12
C ALA A 155 8.55 7.11 0.27
N ALA A 156 8.59 6.93 -1.05
CA ALA A 156 9.15 7.90 -1.98
C ALA A 156 8.27 9.17 -2.12
N SER A 157 6.96 9.09 -1.88
CA SER A 157 6.09 10.27 -1.88
C SER A 157 6.33 11.21 -0.70
N GLY A 158 7.05 10.76 0.34
CA GLY A 158 7.34 11.54 1.55
C GLY A 158 6.18 11.61 2.55
N GLU A 159 4.96 11.24 2.16
CA GLU A 159 3.77 11.36 3.01
C GLU A 159 3.55 10.17 3.95
N LEU A 160 4.24 9.04 3.73
CA LEU A 160 4.10 7.84 4.54
C LEU A 160 4.59 8.01 5.99
N GLY A 161 5.43 9.01 6.26
CA GLY A 161 6.04 9.26 7.57
C GLY A 161 7.13 8.26 7.96
N ILE A 162 7.57 7.42 7.02
CA ILE A 162 8.80 6.61 7.12
C ILE A 162 9.66 6.85 5.88
N THR A 163 10.98 6.81 6.05
CA THR A 163 11.92 7.01 4.94
C THR A 163 12.18 5.70 4.21
N VAL A 164 12.71 5.79 2.97
CA VAL A 164 13.18 4.61 2.22
C VAL A 164 14.22 3.81 3.00
N GLU A 165 15.11 4.48 3.73
CA GLU A 165 16.09 3.81 4.60
C GLU A 165 15.43 3.13 5.81
N GLY A 166 14.42 3.77 6.41
CA GLY A 166 13.58 3.17 7.46
C GLY A 166 12.89 1.89 6.97
N LEU A 167 12.35 1.92 5.75
CA LEU A 167 11.74 0.75 5.11
C LEU A 167 12.77 -0.39 4.91
N LYS A 168 13.98 -0.08 4.41
CA LYS A 168 15.06 -1.08 4.27
C LYS A 168 15.47 -1.67 5.62
N CYS A 169 15.53 -0.86 6.68
CA CYS A 169 15.78 -1.35 8.03
C CYS A 169 14.68 -2.31 8.52
N ALA A 170 13.41 -1.93 8.32
CA ALA A 170 12.28 -2.78 8.69
C ALA A 170 12.26 -4.11 7.92
N ILE A 171 12.62 -4.11 6.63
CA ILE A 171 12.79 -5.32 5.81
C ILE A 171 13.82 -6.26 6.44
N ARG A 172 15.00 -5.75 6.83
CA ARG A 172 16.07 -6.57 7.45
C ARG A 172 15.59 -7.29 8.70
N LYS A 173 14.81 -6.59 9.53
CA LYS A 173 14.34 -7.10 10.82
C LYS A 173 13.16 -8.08 10.70
N GLN A 174 12.28 -7.87 9.73
CA GLN A 174 11.00 -8.58 9.67
C GLN A 174 10.94 -9.71 8.64
N LEU A 175 11.73 -9.61 7.59
CA LEU A 175 11.69 -10.59 6.51
C LEU A 175 12.84 -11.57 6.65
N PRO A 176 12.66 -12.84 6.22
CA PRO A 176 13.76 -13.80 6.19
C PRO A 176 14.90 -13.29 5.32
N GLU A 177 16.14 -13.50 5.75
CA GLU A 177 17.36 -13.02 5.08
C GLU A 177 17.41 -13.38 3.59
N LYS A 178 17.01 -14.61 3.25
CA LYS A 178 16.88 -15.10 1.86
C LYS A 178 15.96 -14.28 0.95
N THR A 179 15.16 -13.37 1.51
CA THR A 179 14.25 -12.50 0.78
C THR A 179 14.72 -11.05 0.70
N HIS A 180 15.78 -10.68 1.41
CA HIS A 180 16.23 -9.30 1.51
C HIS A 180 16.65 -8.74 0.16
N GLU A 181 17.45 -9.49 -0.61
CA GLU A 181 17.96 -9.04 -1.91
C GLU A 181 16.84 -8.64 -2.88
N MET A 182 15.85 -9.51 -3.09
CA MET A 182 14.73 -9.21 -3.99
C MET A 182 13.88 -8.02 -3.51
N ASN A 183 13.72 -7.85 -2.19
CA ASN A 183 12.95 -6.75 -1.63
C ASN A 183 13.71 -5.42 -1.73
N PHE A 184 15.03 -5.40 -1.50
CA PHE A 184 15.84 -4.20 -1.71
C PHE A 184 15.88 -3.79 -3.18
N LYS A 185 16.00 -4.76 -4.09
CA LYS A 185 15.90 -4.52 -5.53
C LYS A 185 14.57 -3.85 -5.89
N ALA A 186 13.46 -4.32 -5.34
CA ALA A 186 12.15 -3.71 -5.55
C ALA A 186 12.09 -2.26 -5.03
N VAL A 187 12.62 -2.01 -3.83
CA VAL A 187 12.70 -0.66 -3.25
C VAL A 187 13.51 0.29 -4.14
N ASP A 188 14.70 -0.15 -4.58
CA ASP A 188 15.59 0.67 -5.39
C ASP A 188 15.02 0.93 -6.79
N TYR A 189 14.37 -0.07 -7.38
CA TYR A 189 13.74 0.07 -8.69
C TYR A 189 12.57 1.07 -8.66
N VAL A 190 11.65 0.94 -7.69
CA VAL A 190 10.51 1.87 -7.56
C VAL A 190 10.97 3.29 -7.27
N ASN A 191 11.93 3.46 -6.36
CA ASN A 191 12.50 4.78 -6.06
C ASN A 191 13.21 5.40 -7.27
N GLY A 192 13.80 4.58 -8.15
CA GLY A 192 14.38 5.02 -9.41
C GLY A 192 13.35 5.50 -10.42
N LEU A 193 12.20 4.83 -10.53
CA LEU A 193 11.11 5.20 -11.43
C LEU A 193 10.48 6.54 -11.04
N LEU A 194 10.10 6.69 -9.77
CA LEU A 194 9.39 7.90 -9.31
C LEU A 194 10.27 9.16 -9.33
N LYS A 195 11.59 9.03 -9.29
CA LYS A 195 12.53 10.16 -9.46
C LYS A 195 12.70 10.62 -10.90
N GLN A 196 12.31 9.80 -11.89
CA GLN A 196 12.36 10.18 -13.31
C GLN A 196 11.08 10.90 -13.75
N GLU A 197 10.02 10.80 -12.96
CA GLU A 197 8.70 11.41 -13.21
C GLU A 197 8.51 12.76 -12.49
N ALA A 198 9.46 13.16 -11.63
CA ALA A 198 9.47 14.41 -10.87
C ALA A 198 10.44 15.44 -11.46
#